data_AF-A0A329MR22-F1
#
_entry.id   AF-A0A329MR22-F1
#
_cell.length_a   1.000
_cell.length_b   1.000
_cell.length_c   1.000
_cell.angle_alpha   90.00
_cell.angle_beta   90.00
_cell.angle_gamma   90.00
#
_symmetry.space_group_name_H-M   'P 1'
#
loop_
_entity.id
_entity.type
_entity.pdbx_description
1 polymer ?
#
loop_
_entity_poly.entity_id
_entity_poly.type
_entity_poly.pdbx_seq_one_letter_code
_entity_poly.pdbx_strand_id
1 'polypeptide(L)'
;MPKTPIIGVCHKVVHRLLPFGPLKEELALFENQVKMWYPFIGPYDPCPPIYVKTYSTPPQLFIPFQPTGLPQFPPYEALQKGTLWPALFSPYDGRRSAE
;
A
#
# COMPACT_ATOMS: atom_id res chain seq x y z
N MET A 1 -12.58 37.73 5.88
CA MET A 1 -13.61 37.09 6.74
C MET A 1 -12.92 36.13 7.69
N PRO A 2 -13.40 36.04 8.94
CA PRO A 2 -12.63 35.57 10.09
C PRO A 2 -12.24 34.09 10.01
N LYS A 3 -11.05 33.84 10.53
CA LYS A 3 -10.28 32.60 10.57
C LYS A 3 -11.11 31.45 11.14
N THR A 4 -11.35 30.40 10.36
CA THR A 4 -11.81 29.11 10.91
C THR A 4 -10.70 28.53 11.79
N PRO A 5 -11.00 28.08 13.02
CA PRO A 5 -10.01 27.45 13.86
C PRO A 5 -9.75 26.05 13.31
N ILE A 6 -8.65 25.87 12.58
CA ILE A 6 -8.08 24.54 12.32
C ILE A 6 -7.30 24.13 13.57
N ILE A 7 -8.01 24.02 14.70
CA ILE A 7 -7.42 23.46 15.92
C ILE A 7 -7.43 21.96 15.74
N GLY A 8 -6.26 21.45 15.35
CA GLY A 8 -5.72 20.17 15.80
C GLY A 8 -6.63 18.96 15.71
N VAL A 9 -6.57 18.25 14.58
CA VAL A 9 -6.76 16.79 14.60
C VAL A 9 -5.67 16.10 13.79
N CYS A 10 -4.41 16.31 14.19
CA CYS A 10 -3.26 15.66 13.58
C CYS A 10 -2.95 14.26 14.17
N HIS A 11 -3.68 13.73 15.16
CA HIS A 11 -3.31 12.44 15.78
C HIS A 11 -4.47 11.53 16.23
N LYS A 12 -5.74 11.83 15.90
CA LYS A 12 -6.88 11.03 16.40
C LYS A 12 -8.00 10.74 15.40
N VAL A 13 -7.72 10.71 14.09
CA VAL A 13 -8.75 10.30 13.08
C VAL A 13 -8.49 8.93 12.48
N VAL A 14 -7.28 8.38 12.59
CA VAL A 14 -7.02 7.02 12.06
C VAL A 14 -7.65 5.91 12.94
N HIS A 15 -8.05 6.22 14.18
CA HIS A 15 -8.63 5.24 15.11
C HIS A 15 -10.15 5.32 15.33
N ARG A 16 -10.90 6.14 14.56
CA ARG A 16 -12.35 6.30 14.83
C ARG A 16 -13.30 6.07 13.65
N LEU A 17 -12.83 5.85 12.41
CA LEU A 17 -13.73 5.51 11.30
C LEU A 17 -13.15 4.51 10.29
N LEU A 18 -12.29 3.60 10.75
CA LEU A 18 -12.45 2.24 10.22
C LEU A 18 -13.46 1.61 11.16
N PRO A 19 -14.69 1.28 10.71
CA PRO A 19 -15.46 0.31 11.48
C PRO A 19 -14.54 -0.89 11.64
N PHE A 20 -14.64 -1.61 12.75
CA PHE A 20 -14.15 -2.97 12.80
C PHE A 20 -14.88 -3.72 11.67
N GLY A 21 -14.35 -3.62 10.46
CA GLY A 21 -14.76 -4.37 9.30
C GLY A 21 -14.56 -5.84 9.65
N PRO A 22 -15.34 -6.74 9.04
CA PRO A 22 -15.14 -8.16 9.29
C PRO A 22 -13.66 -8.50 9.08
N LEU A 23 -13.10 -9.42 9.88
CA LEU A 23 -11.70 -9.90 9.84
C LEU A 23 -11.15 -10.20 8.43
N LYS A 24 -12.03 -10.32 7.43
CA LYS A 24 -11.72 -10.45 6.00
C LYS A 24 -11.07 -9.21 5.37
N GLU A 25 -11.36 -8.01 5.86
CA GLU A 25 -10.88 -6.74 5.27
C GLU A 25 -9.46 -6.37 5.76
N GLU A 26 -9.11 -6.79 6.98
CA GLU A 26 -7.73 -6.72 7.49
C GLU A 26 -6.81 -7.72 6.77
N LEU A 27 -7.31 -8.92 6.46
CA LEU A 27 -6.58 -9.93 5.65
C LEU A 27 -6.35 -9.44 4.22
N ALA A 28 -7.32 -8.73 3.63
CA ALA A 28 -7.15 -8.08 2.35
C ALA A 28 -6.04 -7.02 2.38
N LEU A 29 -5.75 -6.39 3.52
CA LEU A 29 -4.65 -5.43 3.63
C LEU A 29 -3.27 -6.11 3.59
N PHE A 30 -3.13 -7.34 4.09
CA PHE A 30 -1.87 -8.09 4.00
C PHE A 30 -1.70 -8.79 2.64
N GLU A 31 -2.80 -9.23 2.03
CA GLU A 31 -2.80 -9.80 0.67
C GLU A 31 -2.61 -8.72 -0.41
N ASN A 32 -3.05 -7.48 -0.16
CA ASN A 32 -2.81 -6.36 -1.05
C ASN A 32 -1.45 -5.72 -0.77
N GLN A 33 -0.55 -5.85 -1.75
CA GLN A 33 0.77 -5.22 -1.76
C GLN A 33 0.69 -3.69 -1.91
N VAL A 34 -0.48 -3.12 -2.18
CA VAL A 34 -0.68 -1.67 -2.28
C VAL A 34 -1.18 -1.13 -0.95
N LYS A 35 -0.47 -0.14 -0.40
CA LYS A 35 -0.83 0.56 0.83
C LYS A 35 -1.32 1.96 0.53
N MET A 36 -2.18 2.48 1.40
CA MET A 36 -2.73 3.83 1.32
C MET A 36 -2.19 4.67 2.47
N TRP A 37 -1.87 5.92 2.20
CA TRP A 37 -1.51 6.90 3.23
C TRP A 37 -2.17 8.25 2.95
N TYR A 38 -2.45 8.97 4.03
CA TYR A 38 -3.14 10.25 4.02
C TYR A 38 -2.15 11.36 4.36
N PRO A 39 -1.65 12.10 3.35
CA PRO A 39 -0.71 13.16 3.60
C PRO A 39 -1.30 14.30 4.42
N PHE A 40 -0.44 14.91 5.24
CA PHE A 40 -0.77 16.17 5.87
C PHE A 40 -0.97 17.24 4.80
N ILE A 41 -2.10 17.96 4.89
CA ILE A 41 -2.45 19.04 3.96
C ILE A 41 -2.21 20.37 4.66
N GLY A 42 -1.23 21.13 4.17
CA GLY A 42 -0.88 22.44 4.71
C GLY A 42 -1.82 23.54 4.23
N PRO A 43 -2.03 24.60 5.03
CA PRO A 43 -2.84 25.76 4.61
C PRO A 43 -2.16 26.64 3.54
N TYR A 44 -0.85 26.47 3.32
CA TYR A 44 -0.05 27.22 2.34
C TYR A 44 0.60 26.31 1.30
N ASP A 45 0.05 25.10 1.08
CA ASP A 45 0.54 24.23 0.02
C ASP A 45 0.26 24.86 -1.36
N PRO A 46 1.25 24.97 -2.26
CA PRO A 46 1.09 25.63 -3.55
C PRO A 46 0.26 24.82 -4.56
N CYS A 47 -0.14 23.58 -4.21
CA CYS A 47 -0.83 22.63 -5.08
C CYS A 47 -2.17 22.21 -4.45
N PRO A 48 -3.20 21.88 -5.25
CA PRO A 48 -4.42 21.26 -4.73
C PRO A 48 -4.13 20.02 -3.87
N PRO A 49 -4.87 19.82 -2.77
CA PRO A 49 -4.61 18.75 -1.84
C PRO A 49 -4.86 17.37 -2.47
N ILE A 50 -3.89 16.46 -2.29
CA ILE A 50 -4.05 15.05 -2.60
C ILE A 50 -4.39 14.33 -1.30
N TYR A 51 -5.62 13.88 -1.16
CA TYR A 51 -6.10 13.30 0.11
C TYR A 51 -5.58 11.89 0.39
N VAL A 52 -5.33 11.10 -0.65
CA VAL A 52 -4.87 9.71 -0.53
C VAL A 52 -3.76 9.47 -1.52
N LYS A 53 -2.66 8.89 -1.04
CA LYS A 53 -1.55 8.43 -1.87
C LYS A 53 -1.41 6.93 -1.70
N THR A 54 -1.31 6.21 -2.81
CA THR A 54 -1.08 4.77 -2.85
C THR A 54 0.38 4.47 -3.19
N TYR A 55 0.96 3.48 -2.55
CA TYR A 55 2.31 3.01 -2.87
C TYR A 55 2.37 1.48 -2.76
N SER A 56 3.19 0.85 -3.60
CA SER A 56 3.42 -0.59 -3.52
C SER A 56 4.46 -0.90 -2.45
N THR A 57 4.11 -1.77 -1.51
CA THR A 57 5.00 -2.41 -0.55
C THR A 57 5.15 -3.88 -0.94
N PRO A 58 6.15 -4.22 -1.76
CA PRO A 58 6.32 -5.59 -2.20
C PRO A 58 6.75 -6.50 -1.04
N PRO A 59 6.51 -7.82 -1.13
CA PRO A 59 6.70 -8.77 -0.02
C PRO A 59 8.13 -8.81 0.51
N GLN A 60 9.11 -8.47 -0.33
CA GLN A 60 10.53 -8.50 0.01
C GLN A 60 10.88 -7.58 1.19
N LEU A 61 10.09 -6.52 1.43
CA LEU A 61 10.30 -5.60 2.55
C LEU A 61 9.92 -6.21 3.92
N PHE A 62 9.10 -7.26 3.93
CA PHE A 62 8.59 -7.89 5.15
C PHE A 62 9.22 -9.26 5.44
N ILE A 63 10.09 -9.74 4.54
CA ILE A 63 10.80 -11.00 4.68
C ILE A 63 12.22 -10.69 5.16
N PRO A 64 12.54 -10.92 6.46
CA PRO A 64 13.83 -10.53 7.01
C PRO A 64 14.99 -11.40 6.50
N PHE A 65 14.73 -12.67 6.17
CA PHE A 65 15.70 -13.59 5.58
C PHE A 65 14.98 -14.60 4.67
N GLN A 66 15.70 -15.17 3.70
CA GLN A 66 15.17 -16.21 2.83
C GLN A 66 15.39 -17.60 3.45
N PRO A 67 14.35 -18.30 3.96
CA PRO A 67 14.52 -19.65 4.49
C PRO A 67 14.95 -20.63 3.40
N THR A 68 15.62 -21.69 3.80
CA THR A 68 15.99 -22.78 2.89
C THR A 68 14.74 -23.50 2.40
N GLY A 69 14.75 -23.94 1.14
CA GLY A 69 13.63 -24.70 0.57
C GLY A 69 12.37 -23.87 0.28
N LEU A 70 12.49 -22.54 0.09
CA LEU A 70 11.38 -21.75 -0.43
C LEU A 70 10.84 -22.36 -1.74
N PRO A 71 9.51 -22.42 -1.91
CA PRO A 71 8.92 -22.88 -3.17
C PRO A 71 9.41 -21.99 -4.31
N GLN A 72 9.68 -22.60 -5.46
CA GLN A 72 10.17 -21.91 -6.65
C GLN A 72 9.24 -22.19 -7.83
N PHE A 73 9.10 -21.20 -8.70
CA PHE A 73 8.48 -21.40 -9.99
C PHE A 73 9.36 -22.29 -10.88
N PRO A 74 8.77 -23.04 -11.84
CA PRO A 74 9.52 -23.62 -12.93
C PRO A 74 10.32 -22.55 -13.68
N PRO A 75 11.50 -22.87 -14.25
CA PRO A 75 12.38 -21.87 -14.86
C PRO A 75 11.70 -21.00 -15.93
N TYR A 76 10.83 -21.59 -16.75
CA TYR A 76 10.11 -20.87 -17.80
C TYR A 76 9.12 -19.83 -17.24
N GLU A 77 8.41 -20.18 -16.17
CA GLU A 77 7.47 -19.26 -15.51
C GLU A 77 8.23 -18.16 -14.75
N ALA A 78 9.33 -18.52 -14.07
CA ALA A 78 10.16 -17.57 -13.34
C ALA A 78 10.67 -16.43 -14.24
N LEU A 79 11.08 -16.75 -15.48
CA LEU A 79 11.53 -15.75 -16.46
C LEU A 79 10.41 -14.80 -16.89
N GLN A 80 9.18 -15.31 -17.04
CA GLN A 80 8.03 -14.46 -17.38
C GLN A 80 7.61 -13.57 -16.21
N LYS A 81 7.68 -14.10 -14.99
CA LYS A 81 7.29 -13.39 -13.77
C LYS A 81 8.37 -12.42 -13.27
N GLY A 82 9.62 -12.58 -13.71
CA GLY A 82 10.76 -11.80 -13.24
C GLY A 82 11.20 -12.14 -11.81
N THR A 83 10.75 -13.26 -11.26
CA THR A 83 11.14 -13.76 -9.93
C THR A 83 11.13 -15.28 -9.90
N LEU A 84 12.07 -15.86 -9.18
CA LEU A 84 12.13 -17.31 -8.96
C LEU A 84 11.15 -17.78 -7.88
N TRP A 85 10.80 -16.89 -6.93
CA TRP A 85 10.02 -17.25 -5.75
C TRP A 85 8.60 -16.67 -5.81
N PRO A 86 7.55 -17.51 -5.67
CA PRO A 86 6.17 -17.05 -5.58
C PRO A 86 5.92 -16.06 -4.44
N ALA A 87 6.56 -16.28 -3.29
CA ALA A 87 6.45 -15.41 -2.13
C ALA A 87 6.98 -13.98 -2.38
N LEU A 88 7.83 -13.79 -3.40
CA LEU A 88 8.41 -12.49 -3.76
C LEU A 88 7.78 -11.90 -5.03
N PHE A 89 6.74 -12.52 -5.57
CA PHE A 89 6.05 -12.04 -6.77
C PHE A 89 5.23 -10.79 -6.44
N SER A 90 5.43 -9.73 -7.23
CA SER A 90 4.67 -8.49 -7.15
C SER A 90 4.20 -8.10 -8.55
N PRO A 91 2.89 -8.21 -8.87
CA PRO A 91 2.39 -7.86 -10.19
C PRO A 91 2.54 -6.36 -10.46
N TYR A 92 2.92 -6.01 -11.69
CA TYR A 92 3.04 -4.64 -12.15
C TYR A 92 2.05 -4.40 -13.30
N ASP A 93 0.93 -3.75 -13.01
CA ASP A 93 -0.14 -3.53 -13.99
C ASP A 93 0.21 -2.46 -15.06
N GLY A 94 1.38 -1.83 -14.95
CA GLY A 94 1.85 -0.81 -15.88
C GLY A 94 0.90 0.39 -16.01
N ARG A 95 1.17 1.26 -16.99
CA ARG A 95 0.28 2.40 -17.32
C ARG A 95 -0.65 2.13 -18.51
N ARG A 96 -0.53 0.96 -19.15
CA ARG A 96 -1.26 0.62 -20.41
C ARG A 96 -2.53 -0.20 -20.20
N SER A 97 -2.79 -0.70 -19.00
CA SER A 97 -3.92 -1.61 -18.74
C SER A 97 -5.22 -0.88 -18.39
N ALA A 98 -5.19 0.46 -18.34
CA ALA A 98 -6.37 1.31 -18.20
C ALA A 98 -6.80 1.78 -19.61
N GLU A 99 -7.42 0.90 -20.37
CA GLU A 99 -8.13 1.22 -21.62
C GLU A 99 -9.61 0.86 -21.48
#